data_AF-A0A7C7MVK9-F1
#
_entry.id   AF-A0A7C7MVK9-F1
#
_cell.length_a   1.000
_cell.length_b   1.000
_cell.length_c   1.000
_cell.angle_alpha   90.00
_cell.angle_beta   90.00
_cell.angle_gamma   90.00
#
_symmetry.space_group_name_H-M   'P 1'
#
loop_
_entity.id
_entity.type
_entity.pdbx_description
1 polymer ?
#
loop_
_entity_poly.entity_id
_entity_poly.type
_entity_poly.pdbx_seq_one_letter_code
_entity_poly.pdbx_strand_id
1 'polypeptide(L)'
;MKKLVLSLALLALFSCSGDDDQGGGSSSGCSSGQVCDAAAASDEVPIDMPAFTVGVYETVFDYASDDSPFSNGTTATFEITEDESLIVSIDGFDCVEVKNPYAKDYFTPGSNNFFYKDECLHNLAFNVSFDTSDNFNEVNVQPLVGAGFFGQFKLQ
;
A
#
# COMPACT_ATOMS: atom_id res chain seq x y z
N MET A 1 -43.77 51.50 -21.69
CA MET A 1 -44.28 50.15 -21.36
C MET A 1 -43.20 49.42 -20.59
N LYS A 2 -43.60 48.80 -19.48
CA LYS A 2 -42.77 48.14 -18.45
C LYS A 2 -42.05 46.93 -19.04
N LYS A 3 -40.76 46.71 -18.71
CA LYS A 3 -40.20 45.38 -18.41
C LYS A 3 -39.11 45.53 -17.35
N LEU A 4 -39.48 45.11 -16.14
CA LEU A 4 -38.69 45.01 -14.93
C LEU A 4 -37.88 43.70 -15.03
N VAL A 5 -36.55 43.77 -15.11
CA VAL A 5 -35.70 42.57 -15.04
C VAL A 5 -35.33 42.35 -13.58
N LEU A 6 -35.97 41.34 -12.99
CA LEU A 6 -35.80 40.90 -11.62
C LEU A 6 -34.51 40.06 -11.55
N SER A 7 -33.41 40.65 -11.06
CA SER A 7 -32.19 39.91 -10.74
C SER A 7 -32.32 39.29 -9.34
N LEU A 8 -32.31 37.97 -9.31
CA LEU A 8 -32.43 37.13 -8.13
C LEU A 8 -31.05 37.05 -7.44
N ALA A 9 -30.89 37.75 -6.33
CA ALA A 9 -29.68 37.70 -5.50
C ALA A 9 -29.67 36.42 -4.66
N LEU A 10 -28.56 35.69 -4.77
CA LEU A 10 -28.19 34.48 -4.03
C LEU A 10 -28.31 34.69 -2.51
N LEU A 11 -29.07 33.83 -1.82
CA LEU A 11 -29.00 33.69 -0.37
C LEU A 11 -27.74 32.88 -0.01
N ALA A 12 -26.86 33.50 0.79
CA ALA A 12 -25.84 32.80 1.55
C ALA A 12 -26.49 32.06 2.72
N LEU A 13 -26.32 30.73 2.76
CA LEU A 13 -26.56 29.93 3.96
C LEU A 13 -25.21 29.51 4.52
N PHE A 14 -24.86 30.09 5.66
CA PHE A 14 -23.85 29.59 6.58
C PHE A 14 -24.41 28.44 7.41
N SER A 15 -23.48 27.64 7.96
CA SER A 15 -23.64 26.66 9.05
C SER A 15 -23.67 25.19 8.61
N CYS A 16 -22.49 24.66 8.32
CA CYS A 16 -22.22 23.24 8.57
C CYS A 16 -21.60 23.17 9.97
N SER A 17 -22.42 22.86 10.97
CA SER A 17 -21.96 22.19 12.18
C SER A 17 -21.85 20.73 11.81
N GLY A 18 -20.62 20.22 11.72
CA GLY A 18 -20.33 18.80 11.60
C GLY A 18 -19.38 18.47 12.73
N ASP A 19 -19.86 17.64 13.65
CA ASP A 19 -19.18 17.19 14.84
C ASP A 19 -17.80 16.58 14.53
N ASP A 20 -16.83 16.88 15.39
CA ASP A 20 -15.54 16.23 15.46
C ASP A 20 -15.73 14.79 15.93
N ASP A 21 -16.08 13.88 15.02
CA ASP A 21 -16.03 12.45 15.30
C ASP A 21 -14.59 11.94 15.19
N GLN A 22 -14.14 11.50 16.36
CA GLN A 22 -12.85 10.90 16.66
C GLN A 22 -12.51 9.74 15.73
N GLY A 23 -11.23 9.69 15.35
CA GLY A 23 -10.62 8.64 14.55
C GLY A 23 -11.00 7.23 15.01
N GLY A 24 -11.81 6.57 14.20
CA GLY A 24 -11.78 5.13 14.03
C GLY A 24 -11.02 4.84 12.75
N GLY A 25 -9.87 4.16 12.87
CA GLY A 25 -9.11 3.67 11.72
C GLY A 25 -10.03 2.85 10.83
N SER A 26 -10.46 3.45 9.73
CA SER A 26 -11.15 2.73 8.66
C SER A 26 -10.05 2.15 7.80
N SER A 27 -10.03 0.84 7.62
CA SER A 27 -9.12 0.21 6.68
C SER A 27 -9.33 0.83 5.31
N SER A 28 -8.28 1.43 4.77
CA SER A 28 -8.38 2.31 3.61
C SER A 28 -8.18 1.52 2.33
N GLY A 29 -9.01 0.49 2.13
CA GLY A 29 -9.05 -0.23 0.86
C GLY A 29 -9.08 0.77 -0.31
N CYS A 30 -8.28 0.53 -1.35
CA CYS A 30 -8.13 1.48 -2.43
C CYS A 30 -9.50 1.81 -3.05
N SER A 31 -10.06 3.00 -2.77
CA SER A 31 -11.45 3.33 -3.13
C SER A 31 -11.72 3.31 -4.64
N SER A 32 -10.67 3.36 -5.44
CA SER A 32 -10.67 3.21 -6.90
C SER A 32 -9.48 2.42 -7.42
N GLY A 33 -8.77 1.70 -6.55
CA GLY A 33 -7.53 1.00 -6.92
C GLY A 33 -7.78 -0.41 -7.43
N GLN A 34 -6.75 -0.97 -8.04
CA GLN A 34 -6.81 -2.33 -8.57
C GLN A 34 -6.57 -3.36 -7.45
N VAL A 35 -7.21 -4.52 -7.54
CA VAL A 35 -6.95 -5.65 -6.63
C VAL A 35 -6.14 -6.69 -7.40
N CYS A 36 -4.93 -7.01 -6.92
CA CYS A 36 -4.13 -8.13 -7.39
C CYS A 36 -4.34 -9.32 -6.45
N ASP A 37 -4.94 -10.40 -6.95
CA ASP A 37 -5.28 -11.59 -6.17
C ASP A 37 -4.55 -12.84 -6.71
N ALA A 38 -3.23 -12.69 -6.87
CA ALA A 38 -2.38 -13.74 -7.43
C ALA A 38 -2.15 -14.83 -6.38
N ALA A 39 -2.58 -16.07 -6.65
CA ALA A 39 -2.28 -17.20 -5.76
C ALA A 39 -0.78 -17.50 -5.75
N ALA A 40 -0.27 -18.09 -4.65
CA ALA A 40 1.09 -18.62 -4.58
C ALA A 40 1.36 -19.61 -5.74
N ALA A 41 2.55 -19.53 -6.33
CA ALA A 41 3.01 -20.47 -7.35
C ALA A 41 3.29 -21.85 -6.74
N SER A 42 3.56 -22.85 -7.59
CA SER A 42 3.80 -24.22 -7.13
C SER A 42 5.07 -24.40 -6.28
N ASP A 43 6.01 -23.47 -6.41
CA ASP A 43 7.28 -23.35 -5.68
C ASP A 43 7.25 -22.16 -4.71
N GLU A 44 6.06 -21.86 -4.20
CA GLU A 44 5.82 -20.87 -3.16
C GLU A 44 4.89 -21.49 -2.11
N VAL A 45 5.03 -21.03 -0.87
CA VAL A 45 4.22 -21.48 0.26
C VAL A 45 3.28 -20.34 0.65
N PRO A 46 1.94 -20.49 0.53
CA PRO A 46 1.00 -19.54 1.10
C PRO A 46 1.25 -19.39 2.61
N ILE A 47 1.14 -18.17 3.12
CA ILE A 47 1.33 -17.91 4.55
C ILE A 47 0.11 -17.22 5.14
N ASP A 48 -0.15 -17.53 6.41
CA ASP A 48 -1.03 -16.73 7.25
C ASP A 48 -0.16 -15.63 7.91
N MET A 49 -0.58 -14.37 7.85
CA MET A 49 0.20 -13.26 8.36
C MET A 49 0.08 -13.16 9.88
N PRO A 50 1.19 -13.02 10.63
CA PRO A 50 1.12 -12.80 12.07
C PRO A 50 0.39 -11.50 12.42
N ALA A 51 -0.47 -11.49 13.43
CA ALA A 51 -1.25 -10.31 13.80
C ALA A 51 -0.40 -9.04 14.13
N PHE A 52 0.88 -9.20 14.50
CA PHE A 52 1.77 -8.06 14.74
C PHE A 52 2.08 -7.25 13.47
N THR A 53 1.86 -7.81 12.28
CA THR A 53 2.14 -7.14 11.01
C THR A 53 1.04 -6.16 10.60
N VAL A 54 -0.13 -6.20 11.24
CA VAL A 54 -1.25 -5.31 10.91
C VAL A 54 -0.92 -3.87 11.30
N GLY A 55 -1.07 -2.94 10.36
CA GLY A 55 -0.74 -1.54 10.59
C GLY A 55 -0.60 -0.72 9.31
N VAL A 56 -0.35 0.57 9.49
CA VAL A 56 -0.10 1.54 8.41
C VAL A 56 1.33 2.07 8.56
N TYR A 57 2.11 1.99 7.49
CA TYR A 57 3.53 2.32 7.46
C TYR A 57 3.80 3.38 6.40
N GLU A 58 4.13 4.59 6.86
CA GLU A 58 4.57 5.69 6.00
C GLU A 58 6.07 5.57 5.74
N THR A 59 6.46 5.59 4.47
CA THR A 59 7.80 5.21 4.05
C THR A 59 8.36 6.09 2.95
N VAL A 60 9.69 6.04 2.77
CA VAL A 60 10.42 6.69 1.67
C VAL A 60 11.32 5.66 1.00
N PHE A 61 11.37 5.72 -0.33
CA PHE A 61 12.20 4.87 -1.16
C PHE A 61 13.67 5.29 -1.11
N ASP A 62 14.55 4.32 -0.92
CA ASP A 62 16.00 4.48 -0.93
C ASP A 62 16.67 3.29 -1.64
N TYR A 63 17.97 3.40 -1.91
CA TYR A 63 18.78 2.40 -2.59
C TYR A 63 18.24 1.99 -3.98
N ALA A 64 17.62 2.92 -4.69
CA ALA A 64 17.17 2.70 -6.07
C ALA A 64 18.33 2.20 -6.94
N SER A 65 18.16 1.05 -7.57
CA SER A 65 19.07 0.56 -8.61
C SER A 65 18.80 1.28 -9.94
N ASP A 66 19.72 1.14 -10.90
CA ASP A 66 19.62 1.83 -12.21
C ASP A 66 18.33 1.50 -12.98
N ASP A 67 17.79 0.29 -12.80
CA ASP A 67 16.56 -0.20 -13.43
C ASP A 67 15.32 -0.05 -12.53
N SER A 68 15.42 0.69 -11.43
CA SER A 68 14.32 0.84 -10.48
C SER A 68 13.12 1.56 -11.09
N PRO A 69 11.88 1.10 -10.81
CA PRO A 69 10.68 1.81 -11.23
C PRO A 69 10.43 3.08 -10.40
N PHE A 70 11.13 3.25 -9.28
CA PHE A 70 10.94 4.36 -8.35
C PHE A 70 12.27 5.10 -8.11
N SER A 71 12.20 6.42 -7.99
CA SER A 71 13.35 7.25 -7.64
C SER A 71 13.57 7.29 -6.13
N ASN A 72 14.81 7.45 -5.69
CA ASN A 72 15.08 7.78 -4.28
C ASN A 72 14.30 9.02 -3.85
N GLY A 73 13.71 8.97 -2.66
CA GLY A 73 12.85 10.02 -2.13
C GLY A 73 11.37 9.88 -2.48
N THR A 74 10.97 8.92 -3.32
CA THR A 74 9.56 8.60 -3.56
C THR A 74 8.92 8.12 -2.25
N THR A 75 7.84 8.77 -1.84
CA THR A 75 7.05 8.45 -0.65
C THR A 75 6.00 7.38 -0.96
N ALA A 76 5.70 6.55 0.03
CA ALA A 76 4.63 5.56 -0.07
C ALA A 76 4.04 5.21 1.30
N THR A 77 2.78 4.80 1.29
CA THR A 77 2.10 4.18 2.44
C THR A 77 1.82 2.72 2.13
N PHE A 78 2.22 1.85 3.06
CA PHE A 78 1.89 0.43 3.07
C PHE A 78 0.95 0.15 4.23
N GLU A 79 -0.25 -0.35 3.96
CA GLU A 79 -1.18 -0.81 5.00
C GLU A 79 -1.34 -2.33 4.90
N ILE A 80 -1.08 -3.03 5.99
CA ILE A 80 -1.37 -4.46 6.12
C ILE A 80 -2.64 -4.59 6.95
N THR A 81 -3.65 -5.22 6.35
CA THR A 81 -4.98 -5.35 6.94
C THR A 81 -5.14 -6.65 7.72
N GLU A 82 -6.22 -6.75 8.52
CA GLU A 82 -6.56 -7.98 9.26
C GLU A 82 -6.93 -9.16 8.34
N ASP A 83 -7.34 -8.90 7.09
CA ASP A 83 -7.58 -9.92 6.06
C ASP A 83 -6.32 -10.23 5.24
N GLU A 84 -5.15 -9.88 5.75
CA GLU A 84 -3.83 -10.21 5.21
C GLU A 84 -3.53 -9.56 3.85
N SER A 85 -4.32 -8.56 3.45
CA SER A 85 -4.10 -7.77 2.23
C SER A 85 -3.05 -6.68 2.48
N LEU A 86 -2.22 -6.42 1.48
CA LEU A 86 -1.28 -5.29 1.45
C LEU A 86 -1.84 -4.20 0.54
N ILE A 87 -2.25 -3.09 1.12
CA ILE A 87 -2.64 -1.88 0.39
C ILE A 87 -1.40 -1.03 0.18
N VAL A 88 -1.10 -0.72 -1.08
CA VAL A 88 0.11 0.00 -1.50
C VAL A 88 -0.32 1.31 -2.18
N SER A 89 0.11 2.42 -1.59
CA SER A 89 -0.09 3.77 -2.12
C SER A 89 1.26 4.44 -2.33
N ILE A 90 1.77 4.44 -3.56
CA ILE A 90 3.06 5.06 -3.91
C ILE A 90 2.78 6.41 -4.59
N ASP A 91 3.45 7.47 -4.15
CA ASP A 91 3.24 8.80 -4.69
C ASP A 91 3.51 8.86 -6.20
N GLY A 92 2.51 9.36 -6.93
CA GLY A 92 2.54 9.44 -8.40
C GLY A 92 1.97 8.20 -9.12
N PHE A 93 1.47 7.21 -8.38
CA PHE A 93 0.86 6.00 -8.93
C PHE A 93 -0.54 5.76 -8.37
N ASP A 94 -1.33 4.95 -9.07
CA ASP A 94 -2.62 4.49 -8.56
C ASP A 94 -2.41 3.55 -7.37
N CYS A 95 -3.37 3.55 -6.44
CA CYS A 95 -3.36 2.62 -5.31
C CYS A 95 -3.63 1.18 -5.79
N VAL A 96 -2.97 0.20 -5.18
CA VAL A 96 -3.20 -1.23 -5.42
C VAL A 96 -3.36 -2.00 -4.12
N GLU A 97 -4.34 -2.90 -4.07
CA GLU A 97 -4.50 -3.87 -3.00
C GLU A 97 -3.97 -5.22 -3.49
N VAL A 98 -3.02 -5.79 -2.76
CA VAL A 98 -2.35 -7.05 -3.12
C VAL A 98 -2.68 -8.11 -2.08
N LYS A 99 -3.25 -9.24 -2.52
CA LYS A 99 -3.68 -10.35 -1.67
C LYS A 99 -2.74 -11.55 -1.76
N ASN A 100 -3.01 -12.56 -0.93
CA ASN A 100 -2.32 -13.85 -0.87
C ASN A 100 -0.81 -13.71 -0.61
N PRO A 101 -0.43 -13.33 0.62
CA PRO A 101 0.96 -13.35 0.99
C PRO A 101 1.55 -14.76 0.87
N TYR A 102 2.83 -14.83 0.56
CA TYR A 102 3.55 -16.09 0.43
C TYR A 102 4.98 -15.97 0.96
N ALA A 103 5.57 -17.14 1.22
CA ALA A 103 6.99 -17.33 1.43
C ALA A 103 7.58 -18.05 0.20
N LYS A 104 8.75 -17.61 -0.27
CA LYS A 104 9.49 -18.34 -1.31
C LYS A 104 10.06 -19.64 -0.75
N ASP A 105 10.23 -20.68 -1.56
CA ASP A 105 10.65 -22.02 -1.07
C ASP A 105 11.98 -22.07 -0.29
N TYR A 106 12.87 -21.10 -0.48
CA TYR A 106 14.11 -20.97 0.29
C TYR A 106 13.95 -20.20 1.62
N PHE A 107 12.71 -19.88 1.99
CA PHE A 107 12.38 -19.18 3.21
C PHE A 107 12.57 -20.07 4.44
N THR A 108 13.13 -19.48 5.49
CA THR A 108 13.42 -20.18 6.74
C THR A 108 12.21 -20.07 7.67
N PRO A 109 11.73 -21.17 8.29
CA PRO A 109 10.71 -21.08 9.34
C PRO A 109 11.08 -20.06 10.42
N GLY A 110 10.19 -19.12 10.71
CA GLY A 110 10.44 -18.01 11.64
C GLY A 110 11.13 -16.79 11.03
N SER A 111 11.23 -16.71 9.69
CA SER A 111 11.62 -15.47 9.03
C SER A 111 10.48 -14.44 9.08
N ASN A 112 10.87 -13.19 9.31
CA ASN A 112 9.98 -12.03 9.38
C ASN A 112 10.00 -11.29 8.03
N ASN A 113 9.83 -12.01 6.92
CA ASN A 113 9.78 -11.48 5.56
C ASN A 113 8.55 -12.05 4.86
N PHE A 114 7.73 -11.23 4.23
CA PHE A 114 6.45 -11.66 3.70
C PHE A 114 6.27 -11.10 2.30
N PHE A 115 6.05 -11.97 1.33
CA PHE A 115 6.03 -11.57 -0.07
C PHE A 115 4.60 -11.38 -0.57
N TYR A 116 4.41 -10.36 -1.39
CA TYR A 116 3.18 -10.04 -2.10
C TYR A 116 3.50 -9.85 -3.60
N LYS A 117 2.58 -10.28 -4.48
CA LYS A 117 2.73 -10.17 -5.95
C LYS A 117 1.80 -9.12 -6.50
N ASP A 118 2.35 -7.96 -6.84
CA ASP A 118 1.64 -6.99 -7.67
C ASP A 118 1.87 -7.32 -9.14
N GLU A 119 1.11 -8.29 -9.65
CA GLU A 119 1.12 -8.66 -11.07
C GLU A 119 0.24 -7.76 -11.95
N CYS A 120 -0.45 -6.79 -11.34
CA CYS A 120 -1.59 -6.16 -11.96
C CYS A 120 -1.38 -4.66 -12.23
N LEU A 121 -0.66 -3.94 -11.37
CA LEU A 121 -0.31 -2.53 -11.56
C LEU A 121 1.18 -2.35 -11.88
N HIS A 122 2.07 -2.70 -10.96
CA HIS A 122 3.50 -2.43 -11.13
C HIS A 122 4.29 -3.58 -11.76
N ASN A 123 3.75 -4.81 -11.77
CA ASN A 123 4.45 -6.02 -12.20
C ASN A 123 5.74 -6.28 -11.37
N LEU A 124 5.60 -6.21 -10.03
CA LEU A 124 6.66 -6.30 -9.03
C LEU A 124 6.30 -7.27 -7.90
N ALA A 125 7.31 -7.67 -7.13
CA ALA A 125 7.11 -8.32 -5.84
C ALA A 125 7.51 -7.37 -4.70
N PHE A 126 6.63 -7.27 -3.70
CA PHE A 126 6.92 -6.57 -2.44
C PHE A 126 7.31 -7.59 -1.39
N ASN A 127 8.51 -7.47 -0.82
CA ASN A 127 8.94 -8.25 0.32
C ASN A 127 8.92 -7.37 1.57
N VAL A 128 7.86 -7.49 2.37
CA VAL A 128 7.67 -6.77 3.61
C VAL A 128 8.48 -7.45 4.72
N SER A 129 9.42 -6.73 5.31
CA SER A 129 10.29 -7.22 6.36
C SER A 129 9.97 -6.59 7.71
N PHE A 130 10.00 -7.42 8.75
CA PHE A 130 9.97 -7.03 10.15
C PHE A 130 11.29 -7.46 10.82
N ASP A 131 11.71 -6.72 11.85
CA ASP A 131 12.90 -7.05 12.62
C ASP A 131 12.65 -8.20 13.61
N THR A 132 13.67 -8.62 14.37
CA THR A 132 13.56 -9.71 15.35
C THR A 132 12.75 -9.34 16.62
N SER A 133 12.27 -8.10 16.70
CA SER A 133 11.41 -7.57 17.76
C SER A 133 10.02 -7.24 17.23
N ASP A 134 9.66 -7.81 16.07
CA ASP A 134 8.36 -7.69 15.41
C ASP A 134 8.00 -6.26 14.99
N ASN A 135 8.99 -5.36 14.90
CA ASN A 135 8.78 -4.02 14.36
C ASN A 135 8.91 -4.03 12.85
N PHE A 136 8.11 -3.21 12.17
CA PHE A 136 8.29 -2.97 10.74
C PHE A 136 9.70 -2.46 10.47
N ASN A 137 10.37 -3.08 9.48
CA ASN A 137 11.71 -2.72 9.08
C ASN A 137 11.69 -1.99 7.73
N GLU A 138 11.18 -2.65 6.69
CA GLU A 138 11.20 -2.12 5.31
C GLU A 138 10.30 -2.93 4.36
N VAL A 139 10.05 -2.38 3.16
CA VAL A 139 9.54 -3.14 2.01
C VAL A 139 10.58 -3.15 0.91
N ASN A 140 11.14 -4.33 0.62
CA ASN A 140 12.06 -4.52 -0.49
C ASN A 140 11.27 -4.69 -1.79
N VAL A 141 11.65 -3.95 -2.84
CA VAL A 141 11.03 -4.03 -4.16
C VAL A 141 11.89 -4.91 -5.07
N GLN A 142 11.27 -5.94 -5.64
CA GLN A 142 11.95 -6.94 -6.45
C GLN A 142 11.22 -7.15 -7.78
N PRO A 143 11.92 -7.64 -8.83
CA PRO A 143 11.28 -8.18 -10.01
C PRO A 143 10.28 -9.27 -9.63
N LEU A 144 9.11 -9.27 -10.28
CA LEU A 144 8.12 -10.35 -10.10
C LEU A 144 8.67 -11.71 -10.52
N VAL A 145 9.49 -11.73 -11.59
CA VAL A 145 10.13 -12.93 -12.12
C VAL A 145 11.65 -12.76 -12.12
N GLY A 146 12.35 -13.77 -11.61
CA GLY A 146 13.81 -13.81 -11.54
C GLY A 146 14.37 -13.21 -10.25
N ALA A 147 15.70 -13.13 -10.18
CA ALA A 147 16.40 -12.53 -9.06
C ALA A 147 16.72 -11.07 -9.35
N GLY A 148 16.59 -10.21 -8.34
CA GLY A 148 16.94 -8.80 -8.47
C GLY A 148 16.49 -7.98 -7.27
N PHE A 149 16.92 -6.72 -7.26
CA PHE A 149 16.59 -5.75 -6.24
C PHE A 149 16.48 -4.36 -6.90
N PHE A 150 15.33 -3.72 -6.74
CA PHE A 150 15.07 -2.40 -7.29
C PHE A 150 15.28 -1.27 -6.28
N GLY A 151 15.40 -1.60 -4.99
CA GLY A 151 15.45 -0.63 -3.90
C GLY A 151 14.47 -1.02 -2.80
N GLN A 152 14.35 -0.17 -1.79
CA GLN A 152 13.51 -0.46 -0.63
C GLN A 152 12.84 0.79 -0.07
N PHE A 153 11.63 0.61 0.44
CA PHE A 153 10.92 1.60 1.23
C PHE A 153 11.26 1.41 2.71
N LYS A 154 11.63 2.48 3.42
CA LYS A 154 11.90 2.49 4.86
C LYS A 154 11.06 3.54 5.57
N LEU A 155 10.84 3.37 6.87
CA LEU A 155 10.24 4.41 7.70
C LEU A 155 11.07 5.71 7.62
N GLN A 156 10.37 6.84 7.66
CA GLN A 156 10.99 8.18 7.73
C GLN A 156 11.69 8.45 9.06
#